data_AF-U2BDX1-F1
#
_entry.id   AF-U2BDX1-F1
#
_cell.length_a   1.000
_cell.length_b   1.000
_cell.length_c   1.000
_cell.angle_alpha   90.00
_cell.angle_beta   90.00
_cell.angle_gamma   90.00
#
_symmetry.space_group_name_H-M   'P 1'
#
loop_
_entity.id
_entity.type
_entity.pdbx_description
1 polymer ?
#
loop_
_entity_poly.entity_id
_entity_poly.type
_entity_poly.pdbx_seq_one_letter_code
_entity_poly.pdbx_strand_id
1 'polypeptide(L)'
;MNHTKTLLRGGALLCTLLLAGSALAAVTAEQAAQLQTTLTPIGAERAASADGRIPAWDGGLAKANLRLLANGIPADPFADEQPLLTIDASNYTQHQEHLSPGQIALLRRFPDSYRLPVYPSHRSVAISESVAQAAARNAVNAKLSNGGNGVEGFASVVAFPIPQNGLEVLWNHLTRNRNPSFSLITDSAAPQKDGAYTVMTTQQYFTRGEAVQGQAPDKARNILYYYSHKLTAPARMVGEVVLVHETLDQVAEPRLSWVYSAGQRRVRRAP
;
A
#
# COMPACT_ATOMS: atom_id res chain seq x y z
N MET A 1 -22.96 51.08 -32.22
CA MET A 1 -22.88 49.67 -32.65
C MET A 1 -21.49 49.01 -32.47
N ASN A 2 -20.54 49.65 -31.75
CA ASN A 2 -19.16 49.12 -31.59
C ASN A 2 -18.81 48.59 -30.19
N HIS A 3 -19.65 48.83 -29.16
CA HIS A 3 -19.36 48.37 -27.79
C HIS A 3 -19.79 46.92 -27.52
N THR A 4 -20.73 46.39 -28.30
CA THR A 4 -21.26 45.02 -28.13
C THR A 4 -20.27 43.94 -28.62
N LYS A 5 -19.39 44.26 -29.58
CA LYS A 5 -18.39 43.31 -30.10
C LYS A 5 -17.19 43.11 -29.18
N THR A 6 -16.87 44.09 -28.33
CA THR A 6 -15.75 44.02 -27.38
C THR A 6 -16.09 43.20 -26.13
N LEU A 7 -17.35 43.28 -25.67
CA LEU A 7 -17.87 42.48 -24.54
C LEU A 7 -17.96 40.99 -24.87
N LEU A 8 -18.37 40.62 -26.09
CA LEU A 8 -18.38 39.21 -26.52
C LEU A 8 -16.98 38.60 -26.66
N ARG A 9 -15.95 39.40 -27.00
CA ARG A 9 -14.57 38.93 -27.11
C ARG A 9 -13.89 38.78 -25.73
N GLY A 10 -14.25 39.61 -24.76
CA GLY A 10 -13.77 39.48 -23.37
C GLY A 10 -14.39 38.29 -22.63
N GLY A 11 -15.69 38.02 -22.83
CA GLY A 11 -16.38 36.89 -22.21
C GLY A 11 -15.88 35.52 -22.70
N ALA A 12 -15.53 35.40 -23.99
CA ALA A 12 -14.97 34.16 -24.54
C ALA A 12 -13.56 33.83 -24.03
N LEU A 13 -12.75 34.84 -23.70
CA LEU A 13 -11.42 34.66 -23.08
C LEU A 13 -11.52 34.25 -21.60
N LEU A 14 -12.54 34.73 -20.89
CA LEU A 14 -12.75 34.39 -19.46
C LEU A 14 -13.31 32.97 -19.29
N CYS A 15 -14.18 32.53 -20.20
CA CYS A 15 -14.72 31.16 -20.19
C CYS A 15 -13.69 30.10 -20.61
N THR A 16 -12.67 30.45 -21.42
CA THR A 16 -11.58 29.52 -21.77
C THR A 16 -10.56 29.36 -20.64
N LEU A 17 -10.40 30.37 -19.77
CA LEU A 17 -9.55 30.26 -18.56
C LEU A 17 -10.19 29.41 -17.45
N LEU A 18 -11.52 29.34 -17.37
CA LEU A 18 -12.24 28.50 -16.39
C LEU A 18 -12.39 27.04 -16.83
N LEU A 19 -12.05 26.73 -18.08
CA LEU A 19 -12.02 25.37 -18.65
C LEU A 19 -10.61 24.77 -18.72
N ALA A 20 -9.61 25.47 -18.16
CA ALA A 20 -8.35 24.84 -17.76
C ALA A 20 -8.66 23.91 -16.58
N GLY A 21 -9.22 22.73 -16.89
CA GLY A 21 -9.40 21.66 -15.92
C GLY A 21 -8.10 21.49 -15.15
N SER A 22 -8.24 21.30 -13.84
CA SER A 22 -7.16 21.03 -12.92
C SER A 22 -6.33 19.86 -13.46
N ALA A 23 -5.30 20.15 -14.24
CA ALA A 23 -4.19 19.24 -14.40
C ALA A 23 -3.68 19.09 -12.97
N LEU A 24 -3.96 17.92 -12.37
CA LEU A 24 -3.44 17.51 -11.08
C LEU A 24 -1.92 17.42 -11.25
N ALA A 25 -1.27 18.58 -11.14
CA ALA A 25 0.15 18.72 -11.28
C ALA A 25 0.81 18.04 -10.07
N ALA A 26 1.98 17.46 -10.31
CA ALA A 26 2.86 17.04 -9.24
C ALA A 26 3.07 18.21 -8.26
N VAL A 27 3.35 17.89 -6.99
CA VAL A 27 3.53 18.93 -5.98
C VAL A 27 4.75 19.81 -6.30
N THR A 28 4.74 21.06 -5.85
CA THR A 28 5.86 21.97 -6.10
C THR A 28 7.11 21.53 -5.34
N ALA A 29 8.29 22.04 -5.73
CA ALA A 29 9.53 21.75 -5.04
C ALA A 29 9.48 22.17 -3.56
N GLU A 30 8.81 23.29 -3.27
CA GLU A 30 8.60 23.80 -1.91
C GLU A 30 7.71 22.87 -1.08
N GLN A 31 6.65 22.32 -1.68
CA GLN A 31 5.81 21.32 -1.02
C GLN A 31 6.60 20.01 -0.79
N ALA A 32 7.38 19.57 -1.78
CA ALA A 32 8.20 18.37 -1.65
C ALA A 32 9.28 18.50 -0.56
N ALA A 33 9.78 19.71 -0.30
CA ALA A 33 10.73 19.98 0.80
C ALA A 33 10.16 19.63 2.19
N GLN A 34 8.84 19.53 2.33
CA GLN A 34 8.20 19.08 3.58
C GLN A 34 8.57 17.63 3.95
N LEU A 35 8.90 16.77 2.97
CA LEU A 35 9.33 15.38 3.19
C LEU A 35 10.65 15.26 3.98
N GLN A 36 11.42 16.34 4.05
CA GLN A 36 12.68 16.42 4.80
C GLN A 36 12.50 17.11 6.17
N THR A 37 11.34 17.71 6.43
CA THR A 37 11.09 18.54 7.61
C THR A 37 9.86 18.08 8.38
N THR A 38 8.68 18.62 8.07
CA THR A 38 7.43 18.35 8.80
C THR A 38 6.84 16.97 8.54
N LEU A 39 7.16 16.38 7.38
CA LEU A 39 6.78 15.03 7.01
C LEU A 39 7.97 14.07 7.12
N THR A 40 7.66 12.80 7.25
CA THR A 40 8.60 11.70 7.03
C THR A 40 8.97 11.65 5.54
N PRO A 41 10.05 10.96 5.15
CA PRO A 41 10.46 10.86 3.75
C PRO A 41 9.43 10.25 2.80
N ILE A 42 8.41 9.57 3.32
CA ILE A 42 7.31 8.99 2.55
C ILE A 42 5.97 9.73 2.74
N GLY A 43 5.98 10.87 3.43
CA GLY A 43 4.84 11.78 3.51
C GLY A 43 3.90 11.63 4.71
N ALA A 44 4.16 10.70 5.63
CA ALA A 44 3.44 10.68 6.90
C ALA A 44 3.83 11.87 7.79
N GLU A 45 2.94 12.35 8.66
CA GLU A 45 3.28 13.36 9.67
C GLU A 45 4.48 12.92 10.51
N ARG A 46 5.47 13.79 10.72
CA ARG A 46 6.65 13.45 11.53
C ARG A 46 6.43 13.63 13.03
N ALA A 47 5.69 14.66 13.42
CA ALA A 47 5.51 15.05 14.81
C ALA A 47 4.78 13.97 15.64
N ALA A 48 4.90 14.08 16.97
CA ALA A 48 4.08 13.32 17.89
C ALA A 48 2.60 13.74 17.74
N SER A 49 1.68 12.84 18.09
CA SER A 49 0.27 13.21 18.16
C SER A 49 0.03 14.25 19.24
N ALA A 50 -0.97 15.12 19.05
CA ALA A 50 -1.28 16.21 19.98
C ALA A 50 -1.63 15.72 21.42
N ASP A 51 -2.14 14.49 21.54
CA ASP A 51 -2.46 13.83 22.80
C ASP A 51 -1.27 13.06 23.43
N GLY A 52 -0.09 13.09 22.78
CA GLY A 52 1.13 12.43 23.26
C GLY A 52 1.13 10.90 23.15
N ARG A 53 0.09 10.28 22.59
CA ARG A 53 -0.03 8.81 22.52
C ARG A 53 0.83 8.16 21.44
N ILE A 54 1.13 8.90 20.38
CA ILE A 54 1.99 8.47 19.27
C ILE A 54 3.26 9.31 19.30
N PRO A 55 4.45 8.71 19.47
CA PRO A 55 5.70 9.46 19.49
C PRO A 55 6.01 10.07 18.12
N ALA A 56 6.87 11.08 18.09
CA ALA A 56 7.43 11.60 16.84
C ALA A 56 8.23 10.51 16.12
N TRP A 57 8.26 10.54 14.80
CA TRP A 57 9.14 9.68 14.01
C TRP A 57 10.55 10.29 13.95
N ASP A 58 11.52 9.57 14.49
CA ASP A 58 12.92 9.97 14.62
C ASP A 58 13.87 9.18 13.71
N GLY A 59 13.33 8.30 12.85
CA GLY A 59 14.11 7.44 11.97
C GLY A 59 13.70 5.96 12.03
N GLY A 60 12.93 5.57 13.06
CA GLY A 60 12.56 4.18 13.30
C GLY A 60 13.70 3.35 13.87
N LEU A 61 13.52 2.03 13.93
CA LEU A 61 14.53 1.13 14.50
C LEU A 61 15.76 1.05 13.58
N ALA A 62 16.90 1.52 14.08
CA ALA A 62 18.17 1.39 13.38
C ALA A 62 18.53 -0.08 13.17
N LYS A 63 19.15 -0.41 12.01
CA LYS A 63 19.58 -1.79 11.69
C LYS A 63 20.49 -2.39 12.77
N ALA A 64 21.32 -1.57 13.42
CA ALA A 64 22.19 -1.99 14.50
C ALA A 64 21.43 -2.51 15.74
N ASN A 65 20.17 -2.11 15.89
CA ASN A 65 19.31 -2.49 17.02
C ASN A 65 18.42 -3.71 16.68
N LEU A 66 18.49 -4.24 15.45
CA LEU A 66 17.78 -5.46 15.06
C LEU A 66 18.60 -6.68 15.45
N ARG A 67 18.23 -7.31 16.56
CA ARG A 67 18.77 -8.60 16.99
C ARG A 67 18.04 -9.72 16.25
N LEU A 68 18.77 -10.67 15.67
CA LEU A 68 18.18 -11.91 15.13
C LEU A 68 18.31 -13.02 16.18
N LEU A 69 17.27 -13.84 16.30
CA LEU A 69 17.32 -15.10 17.02
C LEU A 69 18.16 -16.12 16.25
N ALA A 70 18.56 -17.23 16.88
CA ALA A 70 19.40 -18.26 16.28
C ALA A 70 18.80 -18.87 14.99
N ASN A 71 17.48 -18.82 14.83
CA ASN A 71 16.76 -19.28 13.63
C ASN A 71 16.59 -18.19 12.55
N GLY A 72 17.21 -17.01 12.73
CA GLY A 72 17.15 -15.89 11.79
C GLY A 72 15.91 -15.01 11.90
N ILE A 73 14.98 -15.30 12.82
CA ILE A 73 13.80 -14.45 13.06
C ILE A 73 14.23 -13.18 13.82
N PRO A 74 13.78 -11.97 13.40
CA PRO A 74 13.97 -10.77 14.20
C PRO A 74 13.40 -10.95 15.60
N ALA A 75 14.22 -10.72 16.62
CA ALA A 75 13.77 -10.68 18.00
C ALA A 75 12.82 -9.50 18.19
N ASP A 76 11.84 -9.67 19.08
CA ASP A 76 10.93 -8.59 19.45
C ASP A 76 11.72 -7.46 20.17
N PRO A 77 11.76 -6.24 19.61
CA PRO A 77 12.46 -5.11 20.22
C PRO A 77 11.77 -4.60 21.49
N PHE A 78 10.53 -5.02 21.76
CA PHE A 78 9.72 -4.59 22.91
C PHE A 78 9.28 -5.79 23.78
N ALA A 79 10.06 -6.88 23.77
CA ALA A 79 9.70 -8.14 24.43
C ALA A 79 9.36 -8.01 25.94
N ASP A 80 9.96 -7.03 26.62
CA ASP A 80 9.78 -6.80 28.06
C ASP A 80 8.66 -5.77 28.36
N GLU A 81 8.03 -5.21 27.32
CA GLU A 81 7.00 -4.18 27.47
C GLU A 81 5.71 -4.77 28.07
N GLN A 82 5.13 -4.05 29.02
CA GLN A 82 3.87 -4.42 29.65
C GLN A 82 2.71 -3.62 29.05
N PRO A 83 1.50 -4.18 29.00
CA PRO A 83 0.32 -3.44 28.58
C PRO A 83 0.10 -2.21 29.48
N LEU A 84 -0.25 -1.07 28.87
CA LEU A 84 -0.74 0.13 29.58
C LEU A 84 -2.07 -0.18 30.29
N LEU A 85 -2.92 -0.99 29.64
CA LEU A 85 -4.16 -1.51 30.17
C LEU A 85 -4.58 -2.75 29.39
N THR A 86 -5.53 -3.50 29.93
CA THR A 86 -6.20 -4.60 29.21
C THR A 86 -7.70 -4.33 29.18
N ILE A 87 -8.28 -4.29 27.98
CA ILE A 87 -9.72 -4.17 27.79
C ILE A 87 -10.33 -5.57 27.78
N ASP A 88 -11.38 -5.76 28.58
CA ASP A 88 -12.10 -7.01 28.71
C ASP A 88 -13.61 -6.79 28.91
N ALA A 89 -14.36 -7.88 29.10
CA ALA A 89 -15.82 -7.80 29.25
C ALA A 89 -16.28 -6.97 30.46
N SER A 90 -15.44 -6.77 31.47
CA SER A 90 -15.77 -6.00 32.68
C SER A 90 -15.62 -4.49 32.49
N ASN A 91 -14.75 -4.04 31.58
CA ASN A 91 -14.41 -2.62 31.41
C ASN A 91 -14.63 -2.06 30.00
N TYR A 92 -15.00 -2.87 28.99
CA TYR A 92 -15.08 -2.42 27.60
C TYR A 92 -16.00 -1.22 27.36
N THR A 93 -17.04 -1.06 28.18
CA THR A 93 -17.96 0.08 28.07
C THR A 93 -17.27 1.42 28.37
N GLN A 94 -16.18 1.40 29.14
CA GLN A 94 -15.36 2.59 29.44
C GLN A 94 -14.44 2.99 28.28
N HIS A 95 -14.29 2.12 27.28
CA HIS A 95 -13.40 2.30 26.13
C HIS A 95 -14.14 2.10 24.81
N GLN A 96 -15.47 2.18 24.82
CA GLN A 96 -16.32 1.74 23.72
C GLN A 96 -16.05 2.54 22.44
N GLU A 97 -15.69 3.82 22.57
CA GLU A 97 -15.31 4.72 21.47
C GLU A 97 -14.03 4.30 20.74
N HIS A 98 -13.21 3.45 21.37
CA HIS A 98 -11.98 2.91 20.79
C HIS A 98 -12.15 1.50 20.22
N LEU A 99 -13.35 0.92 20.32
CA LEU A 99 -13.63 -0.45 19.91
C LEU A 99 -14.55 -0.47 18.68
N SER A 100 -14.19 -1.30 17.70
CA SER A 100 -15.09 -1.65 16.61
C SER A 100 -16.29 -2.47 17.11
N PRO A 101 -17.43 -2.46 16.39
CA PRO A 101 -18.57 -3.31 16.72
C PRO A 101 -18.20 -4.80 16.81
N GLY A 102 -17.25 -5.26 15.97
CA GLY A 102 -16.75 -6.64 16.01
C GLY A 102 -15.99 -6.96 17.28
N GLN A 103 -15.11 -6.07 17.74
CA GLN A 103 -14.38 -6.26 19.02
C GLN A 103 -15.36 -6.28 20.21
N ILE A 104 -16.34 -5.37 20.23
CA ILE A 104 -17.39 -5.35 21.27
C ILE A 104 -18.18 -6.67 21.26
N ALA A 105 -18.55 -7.17 20.08
CA ALA A 105 -19.26 -8.43 19.94
C ALA A 105 -18.42 -9.62 20.46
N LEU A 106 -17.12 -9.64 20.19
CA LEU A 106 -16.21 -10.67 20.70
C LEU A 106 -16.08 -10.62 22.23
N LEU A 107 -15.95 -9.44 22.83
CA LEU A 107 -15.90 -9.25 24.28
C LEU A 107 -17.19 -9.74 24.97
N ARG A 108 -18.35 -9.48 24.35
CA ARG A 108 -19.64 -10.01 24.84
C ARG A 108 -19.79 -11.51 24.65
N ARG A 109 -19.29 -12.04 23.53
CA ARG A 109 -19.43 -13.46 23.18
C ARG A 109 -18.49 -14.36 24.00
N PHE A 110 -17.31 -13.85 24.33
CA PHE A 110 -16.24 -14.60 25.00
C PHE A 110 -15.73 -13.83 26.24
N PRO A 111 -16.59 -13.59 27.24
CA PRO A 111 -16.27 -12.71 28.36
C PRO A 111 -15.12 -13.23 29.23
N ASP A 112 -14.92 -14.54 29.29
CA ASP A 112 -13.91 -15.15 30.15
C ASP A 112 -12.53 -15.27 29.49
N SER A 113 -12.46 -15.25 28.15
CA SER A 113 -11.23 -15.59 27.41
C SER A 113 -10.74 -14.51 26.45
N TYR A 114 -11.59 -13.62 25.96
CA TYR A 114 -11.18 -12.58 25.01
C TYR A 114 -10.72 -11.33 25.75
N ARG A 115 -9.50 -10.88 25.47
CA ARG A 115 -8.83 -9.74 26.10
C ARG A 115 -8.09 -8.95 25.03
N LEU A 116 -8.07 -7.62 25.19
CA LEU A 116 -7.35 -6.71 24.31
C LEU A 116 -6.29 -5.95 25.12
N PRO A 117 -5.04 -6.46 25.20
CA PRO A 117 -3.96 -5.71 25.82
C PRO A 117 -3.60 -4.51 24.92
N VAL A 118 -3.50 -3.33 25.52
CA VAL A 118 -3.13 -2.09 24.85
C VAL A 118 -1.72 -1.72 25.28
N TYR A 119 -0.82 -1.54 24.31
CA TYR A 119 0.59 -1.23 24.55
C TYR A 119 0.93 0.21 24.13
N PRO A 120 2.05 0.78 24.60
CA PRO A 120 2.63 2.00 24.05
C PRO A 120 2.74 1.97 22.51
N SER A 121 2.51 3.14 21.88
CA SER A 121 2.72 3.26 20.43
C SER A 121 4.20 3.46 20.12
N HIS A 122 4.70 2.73 19.13
CA HIS A 122 6.07 2.90 18.62
C HIS A 122 6.04 3.22 17.13
N ARG A 123 6.93 4.11 16.68
CA ARG A 123 7.14 4.40 15.26
C ARG A 123 8.41 3.74 14.74
N SER A 124 8.42 2.41 14.79
CA SER A 124 9.62 1.57 14.57
C SER A 124 10.01 1.35 13.10
N VAL A 125 9.16 1.72 12.14
CA VAL A 125 9.44 1.49 10.71
C VAL A 125 10.53 2.45 10.23
N ALA A 126 11.71 1.90 9.93
CA ALA A 126 12.79 2.63 9.28
C ALA A 126 12.56 2.78 7.77
N ILE A 127 12.96 3.92 7.22
CA ILE A 127 12.85 4.22 5.79
C ILE A 127 14.27 4.25 5.21
N SER A 128 14.56 3.38 4.25
CA SER A 128 15.87 3.37 3.60
C SER A 128 16.05 4.61 2.73
N GLU A 129 17.30 5.02 2.55
CA GLU A 129 17.66 6.17 1.70
C GLU A 129 17.13 6.01 0.27
N SER A 130 17.23 4.81 -0.33
CA SER A 130 16.70 4.54 -1.68
C SER A 130 15.19 4.78 -1.80
N VAL A 131 14.42 4.45 -0.76
CA VAL A 131 12.97 4.67 -0.71
C VAL A 131 12.67 6.16 -0.54
N ALA A 132 13.41 6.84 0.34
CA ALA A 132 13.29 8.28 0.53
C ALA A 132 13.59 9.06 -0.75
N GLN A 133 14.65 8.69 -1.48
CA GLN A 133 15.02 9.31 -2.75
C GLN A 133 13.97 9.05 -3.84
N ALA A 134 13.44 7.82 -3.93
CA ALA A 134 12.36 7.49 -4.87
C ALA A 134 11.10 8.31 -4.59
N ALA A 135 10.66 8.39 -3.32
CA ALA A 135 9.51 9.20 -2.92
C ALA A 135 9.73 10.69 -3.22
N ALA A 136 10.89 11.26 -2.86
CA ALA A 136 11.20 12.66 -3.14
C ALA A 136 11.21 12.97 -4.64
N ARG A 137 11.78 12.08 -5.47
CA ARG A 137 11.70 12.19 -6.93
C ARG A 137 10.25 12.16 -7.41
N ASN A 138 9.47 11.20 -6.92
CA ASN A 138 8.08 11.04 -7.36
C ASN A 138 7.21 12.23 -6.96
N ALA A 139 7.44 12.86 -5.80
CA ALA A 139 6.68 14.02 -5.35
C ALA A 139 6.53 15.12 -6.43
N VAL A 140 7.61 15.42 -7.16
CA VAL A 140 7.64 16.50 -8.17
C VAL A 140 7.48 16.02 -9.61
N ASN A 141 7.52 14.70 -9.85
CA ASN A 141 7.51 14.14 -11.20
C ASN A 141 6.28 13.27 -11.50
N ALA A 142 5.75 12.55 -10.49
CA ALA A 142 4.66 11.60 -10.69
C ALA A 142 3.35 12.34 -10.90
N LYS A 143 2.57 11.88 -11.88
CA LYS A 143 1.25 12.44 -12.21
C LYS A 143 0.30 11.32 -12.55
N LEU A 144 -0.96 11.47 -12.16
CA LEU A 144 -2.01 10.61 -12.67
C LEU A 144 -2.17 10.83 -14.18
N SER A 145 -2.30 9.73 -14.92
CA SER A 145 -2.66 9.74 -16.34
C SER A 145 -4.01 9.05 -16.55
N ASN A 146 -4.61 9.25 -17.72
CA ASN A 146 -5.83 8.56 -18.15
C ASN A 146 -6.98 8.59 -17.13
N GLY A 147 -7.22 9.76 -16.54
CA GLY A 147 -8.27 9.95 -15.52
C GLY A 147 -8.01 9.22 -14.20
N GLY A 148 -6.75 8.85 -13.91
CA GLY A 148 -6.36 8.11 -12.71
C GLY A 148 -6.13 6.61 -12.93
N ASN A 149 -6.34 6.11 -14.15
CA ASN A 149 -6.07 4.71 -14.51
C ASN A 149 -4.60 4.44 -14.86
N GLY A 150 -3.74 5.44 -14.72
CA GLY A 150 -2.31 5.25 -14.81
C GLY A 150 -1.49 6.26 -14.01
N VAL A 151 -0.18 6.02 -13.93
CA VAL A 151 0.79 6.95 -13.39
C VAL A 151 1.96 7.14 -14.35
N GLU A 152 2.25 8.38 -14.66
CA GLU A 152 3.43 8.80 -15.41
C GLU A 152 4.49 9.38 -14.49
N GLY A 153 5.76 9.35 -14.90
CA GLY A 153 6.87 9.95 -14.14
C GLY A 153 7.23 9.21 -12.84
N PHE A 154 6.56 8.10 -12.52
CA PHE A 154 6.81 7.26 -11.36
C PHE A 154 8.15 6.53 -11.43
N ALA A 155 8.80 6.38 -10.27
CA ALA A 155 9.95 5.50 -10.08
C ALA A 155 9.80 4.65 -8.81
N SER A 156 9.94 3.34 -8.96
CA SER A 156 10.14 2.34 -7.91
C SER A 156 8.99 2.18 -6.90
N VAL A 157 8.82 3.12 -5.96
CA VAL A 157 7.88 3.01 -4.83
C VAL A 157 7.34 4.37 -4.42
N VAL A 158 6.16 4.40 -3.80
CA VAL A 158 5.48 5.59 -3.25
C VAL A 158 5.31 6.66 -4.33
N ALA A 159 4.26 6.52 -5.14
CA ALA A 159 4.01 7.42 -6.27
C ALA A 159 3.69 8.86 -5.86
N PHE A 160 2.91 9.06 -4.80
CA PHE A 160 2.41 10.36 -4.40
C PHE A 160 2.61 10.56 -2.90
N PRO A 161 3.83 10.80 -2.40
CA PRO A 161 4.07 10.93 -0.97
C PRO A 161 3.24 12.05 -0.32
N ILE A 162 2.84 13.08 -1.08
CA ILE A 162 1.92 14.13 -0.60
C ILE A 162 0.65 14.09 -1.46
N PRO A 163 -0.25 13.11 -1.23
CA PRO A 163 -1.38 12.87 -2.11
C PRO A 163 -2.40 14.00 -2.01
N GLN A 164 -2.89 14.50 -3.14
CA GLN A 164 -3.86 15.59 -3.26
C GLN A 164 -5.30 15.10 -3.38
N ASN A 165 -5.51 13.81 -3.62
CA ASN A 165 -6.84 13.21 -3.81
C ASN A 165 -6.82 11.71 -3.51
N GLY A 166 -8.02 11.08 -3.48
CA GLY A 166 -8.17 9.67 -3.17
C GLY A 166 -7.54 8.72 -4.19
N LEU A 167 -7.44 9.09 -5.47
CA LEU A 167 -6.80 8.24 -6.49
C LEU A 167 -5.30 8.13 -6.25
N GLU A 168 -4.65 9.23 -5.85
CA GLU A 168 -3.23 9.22 -5.47
C GLU A 168 -2.98 8.36 -4.22
N VAL A 169 -3.91 8.35 -3.25
CA VAL A 169 -3.85 7.44 -2.09
C VAL A 169 -3.95 5.97 -2.52
N LEU A 170 -4.84 5.64 -3.46
CA LEU A 170 -4.95 4.29 -4.01
C LEU A 170 -3.66 3.88 -4.75
N TRP A 171 -3.08 4.78 -5.53
CA TRP A 171 -1.81 4.53 -6.20
C TRP A 171 -0.65 4.34 -5.23
N ASN A 172 -0.62 5.03 -4.09
CA ASN A 172 0.34 4.73 -3.03
C ASN A 172 0.16 3.33 -2.45
N HIS A 173 -1.08 2.84 -2.32
CA HIS A 173 -1.30 1.45 -1.91
C HIS A 173 -0.73 0.46 -2.94
N LEU A 174 -0.94 0.71 -4.23
CA LEU A 174 -0.42 -0.13 -5.33
C LEU A 174 1.11 -0.09 -5.42
N THR A 175 1.71 1.08 -5.19
CA THR A 175 3.15 1.36 -5.33
C THR A 175 3.91 1.34 -4.00
N ARG A 176 3.30 0.87 -2.91
CA ARG A 176 3.96 0.82 -1.59
C ARG A 176 5.27 0.04 -1.63
N ASN A 177 6.20 0.42 -0.76
CA ASN A 177 7.47 -0.29 -0.65
C ASN A 177 7.27 -1.76 -0.26
N ARG A 178 7.94 -2.66 -0.98
CA ARG A 178 8.00 -4.11 -0.73
C ARG A 178 9.43 -4.58 -0.97
N ASN A 179 9.72 -5.87 -0.80
CA ASN A 179 10.98 -6.42 -1.31
C ASN A 179 10.98 -6.35 -2.86
N PRO A 180 12.14 -6.10 -3.50
CA PRO A 180 12.23 -6.06 -4.97
C PRO A 180 11.77 -7.36 -5.64
N SER A 181 12.07 -8.50 -5.01
CA SER A 181 11.57 -9.81 -5.39
C SER A 181 11.42 -10.68 -4.15
N PHE A 182 10.43 -11.57 -4.13
CA PHE A 182 10.26 -12.57 -3.08
C PHE A 182 9.44 -13.78 -3.55
N SER A 183 9.58 -14.89 -2.82
CA SER A 183 8.63 -16.01 -2.85
C SER A 183 8.04 -16.20 -1.46
N LEU A 184 6.76 -16.53 -1.40
CA LEU A 184 6.02 -16.74 -0.15
C LEU A 184 5.15 -17.98 -0.29
N ILE A 185 5.08 -18.79 0.77
CA ILE A 185 4.09 -19.84 0.93
C ILE A 185 3.09 -19.36 1.98
N THR A 186 1.82 -19.35 1.61
CA THR A 186 0.74 -18.91 2.49
C THR A 186 -0.30 -20.01 2.63
N ASP A 187 -0.58 -20.38 3.87
CA ASP A 187 -1.75 -21.17 4.24
C ASP A 187 -2.90 -20.25 4.60
N SER A 188 -4.06 -20.52 4.01
CA SER A 188 -5.30 -19.80 4.31
C SER A 188 -6.39 -20.79 4.68
N ALA A 189 -7.17 -20.44 5.70
CA ALA A 189 -8.29 -21.25 6.15
C ALA A 189 -9.44 -20.31 6.51
N ALA A 190 -10.66 -20.71 6.13
CA ALA A 190 -11.89 -20.07 6.57
C ALA A 190 -12.63 -21.03 7.51
N PRO A 191 -12.54 -20.83 8.84
CA PRO A 191 -13.22 -21.69 9.80
C PRO A 191 -14.75 -21.59 9.69
N GLN A 192 -15.42 -22.73 9.82
CA GLN A 192 -16.86 -22.83 9.98
C GLN A 192 -17.28 -22.56 11.43
N LYS A 193 -18.59 -22.42 11.68
CA LYS A 193 -19.13 -22.15 13.03
C LYS A 193 -18.75 -23.20 14.06
N ASP A 194 -18.58 -24.45 13.63
CA ASP A 194 -18.17 -25.60 14.44
C ASP A 194 -16.65 -25.75 14.57
N GLY A 195 -15.87 -24.83 13.97
CA GLY A 195 -14.41 -24.86 13.97
C GLY A 195 -13.80 -25.72 12.86
N ALA A 196 -14.59 -26.42 12.04
CA ALA A 196 -14.05 -27.17 10.91
C ALA A 196 -13.49 -26.21 9.84
N TYR A 197 -12.33 -26.55 9.25
CA TYR A 197 -11.71 -25.76 8.18
C TYR A 197 -11.02 -26.63 7.13
N THR A 198 -10.80 -26.07 5.96
CA THR A 198 -9.91 -26.64 4.94
C THR A 198 -8.79 -25.64 4.67
N VAL A 199 -7.56 -26.13 4.64
CA VAL A 199 -6.39 -25.31 4.32
C VAL A 199 -6.22 -25.23 2.81
N MET A 200 -6.06 -24.01 2.32
CA MET A 200 -5.62 -23.71 0.96
C MET A 200 -4.21 -23.13 1.03
N THR A 201 -3.25 -23.85 0.45
CA THR A 201 -1.83 -23.46 0.43
C THR A 201 -1.47 -22.90 -0.93
N THR A 202 -0.98 -21.67 -0.96
CA THR A 202 -0.55 -20.97 -2.17
C THR A 202 0.94 -20.69 -2.10
N GLN A 203 1.69 -21.08 -3.13
CA GLN A 203 3.07 -20.62 -3.34
C GLN A 203 3.06 -19.47 -4.34
N GLN A 204 3.60 -18.32 -3.94
CA GLN A 204 3.58 -17.08 -4.70
C GLN A 204 5.00 -16.65 -5.05
N TYR A 205 5.14 -15.95 -6.16
CA TYR A 205 6.33 -15.27 -6.60
C TYR A 205 5.96 -13.85 -7.00
N PHE A 206 6.77 -12.89 -6.62
CA PHE A 206 6.58 -11.49 -6.93
C PHE A 206 7.92 -10.87 -7.27
N THR A 207 7.96 -10.05 -8.32
CA THR A 207 9.14 -9.25 -8.68
C THR A 207 8.65 -7.92 -9.24
N ARG A 208 9.16 -6.80 -8.71
CA ARG A 208 8.85 -5.48 -9.28
C ARG A 208 9.45 -5.33 -10.67
N GLY A 209 8.81 -4.54 -11.53
CA GLY A 209 9.23 -4.38 -12.93
C GLY A 209 10.71 -3.99 -13.05
N GLU A 210 11.18 -3.05 -12.24
CA GLU A 210 12.55 -2.56 -12.27
C GLU A 210 13.58 -3.50 -11.65
N ALA A 211 13.14 -4.53 -10.92
CA ALA A 211 14.01 -5.52 -10.28
C ALA A 211 14.31 -6.73 -11.19
N VAL A 212 13.70 -6.81 -12.38
CA VAL A 212 13.95 -7.88 -13.34
C VAL A 212 15.29 -7.68 -14.03
N GLN A 213 16.19 -8.65 -13.91
CA GLN A 213 17.51 -8.63 -14.56
C GLN A 213 17.41 -9.13 -16.00
N GLY A 214 18.21 -8.55 -16.91
CA GLY A 214 18.32 -9.00 -18.30
C GLY A 214 17.11 -8.66 -19.20
N GLN A 215 16.15 -7.87 -18.71
CA GLN A 215 15.03 -7.39 -19.52
C GLN A 215 15.44 -6.13 -20.30
N ALA A 216 15.03 -6.07 -21.57
CA ALA A 216 15.22 -4.86 -22.37
C ALA A 216 14.41 -3.68 -21.78
N PRO A 217 14.99 -2.46 -21.67
CA PRO A 217 14.36 -1.34 -20.97
C PRO A 217 12.97 -0.96 -21.49
N ASP A 218 12.70 -1.17 -22.78
CA ASP A 218 11.42 -0.92 -23.43
C ASP A 218 10.33 -1.90 -22.98
N LYS A 219 10.68 -3.16 -22.69
CA LYS A 219 9.72 -4.22 -22.34
C LYS A 219 9.22 -4.17 -20.90
N ALA A 220 9.89 -3.43 -20.03
CA ALA A 220 9.49 -3.29 -18.62
C ALA A 220 8.89 -1.92 -18.30
N ARG A 221 8.90 -0.97 -19.25
CA ARG A 221 8.60 0.45 -18.99
C ARG A 221 7.21 0.68 -18.40
N ASN A 222 6.22 -0.11 -18.83
CA ASN A 222 4.85 -0.02 -18.33
C ASN A 222 4.51 -1.11 -17.31
N ILE A 223 5.47 -1.93 -16.87
CA ILE A 223 5.19 -3.00 -15.90
C ILE A 223 5.49 -2.51 -14.49
N LEU A 224 4.48 -2.49 -13.63
CA LEU A 224 4.63 -2.21 -12.21
C LEU A 224 5.24 -3.41 -11.48
N TYR A 225 4.69 -4.61 -11.69
CA TYR A 225 5.24 -5.85 -11.14
C TYR A 225 4.80 -7.08 -11.93
N TYR A 226 5.58 -8.14 -11.77
CA TYR A 226 5.24 -9.51 -12.13
C TYR A 226 4.80 -10.25 -10.89
N TYR A 227 3.73 -11.02 -11.02
CA TYR A 227 3.20 -11.87 -9.97
C TYR A 227 2.83 -13.23 -10.56
N SER A 228 3.17 -14.30 -9.86
CA SER A 228 2.55 -15.59 -10.12
C SER A 228 2.22 -16.30 -8.83
N HIS A 229 1.22 -17.17 -8.88
CA HIS A 229 1.00 -18.12 -7.82
C HIS A 229 0.62 -19.48 -8.35
N LYS A 230 0.84 -20.51 -7.53
CA LYS A 230 0.28 -21.84 -7.73
C LYS A 230 -0.36 -22.36 -6.46
N LEU A 231 -1.46 -23.08 -6.62
CA LEU A 231 -2.07 -23.83 -5.53
C LEU A 231 -1.33 -25.15 -5.32
N THR A 232 -0.97 -25.40 -4.06
CA THR A 232 -0.26 -26.60 -3.61
C THR A 232 -1.07 -27.42 -2.60
N ALA A 233 -2.18 -26.86 -2.09
CA ALA A 233 -3.23 -27.58 -1.39
C ALA A 233 -4.57 -26.82 -1.53
N PRO A 234 -5.72 -27.49 -1.45
CA PRO A 234 -5.91 -28.94 -1.26
C PRO A 234 -5.66 -29.74 -2.55
N ALA A 235 -5.48 -31.07 -2.44
CA ALA A 235 -5.11 -31.97 -3.54
C ALA A 235 -5.93 -31.76 -4.83
N ARG A 236 -7.25 -31.51 -4.71
CA ARG A 236 -8.15 -31.29 -5.85
C ARG A 236 -7.86 -30.03 -6.68
N MET A 237 -7.14 -29.05 -6.11
CA MET A 237 -6.83 -27.76 -6.75
C MET A 237 -5.33 -27.64 -7.08
N VAL A 238 -4.53 -28.66 -6.77
CA VAL A 238 -3.08 -28.63 -6.99
C VAL A 238 -2.79 -28.41 -8.47
N GLY A 239 -1.86 -27.49 -8.74
CA GLY A 239 -1.39 -27.20 -10.08
C GLY A 239 -2.18 -26.12 -10.81
N GLU A 240 -3.23 -25.54 -10.22
CA GLU A 240 -3.76 -24.27 -10.73
C GLU A 240 -2.70 -23.18 -10.59
N VAL A 241 -2.47 -22.42 -11.65
CA VAL A 241 -1.46 -21.34 -11.71
C VAL A 241 -2.10 -20.07 -12.23
N VAL A 242 -1.76 -18.95 -11.61
CA VAL A 242 -2.05 -17.61 -12.12
C VAL A 242 -0.74 -16.89 -12.40
N LEU A 243 -0.65 -16.21 -13.54
CA LEU A 243 0.43 -15.30 -13.90
C LEU A 243 -0.18 -13.93 -14.20
N VAL A 244 0.37 -12.87 -13.62
CA VAL A 244 -0.06 -11.49 -13.81
C VAL A 244 1.14 -10.61 -14.12
N HIS A 245 1.03 -9.83 -15.18
CA HIS A 245 1.87 -8.66 -15.42
C HIS A 245 0.99 -7.44 -15.15
N GLU A 246 1.27 -6.75 -14.05
CA GLU A 246 0.55 -5.54 -13.65
C GLU A 246 1.13 -4.33 -14.38
N THR A 247 0.27 -3.52 -14.99
CA THR A 247 0.72 -2.35 -15.75
C THR A 247 0.55 -1.04 -14.95
N LEU A 248 1.42 -0.06 -15.24
CA LEU A 248 1.37 1.30 -14.69
C LEU A 248 0.29 2.13 -15.37
N ASP A 249 0.10 1.97 -16.67
CA ASP A 249 -0.95 2.58 -17.47
C ASP A 249 -1.79 1.48 -18.13
N GLN A 250 -2.99 1.27 -17.57
CA GLN A 250 -3.91 0.23 -18.03
C GLN A 250 -4.66 0.60 -19.32
N VAL A 251 -4.66 1.88 -19.72
CA VAL A 251 -5.27 2.33 -20.98
C VAL A 251 -4.32 2.12 -22.15
N ALA A 252 -3.02 2.42 -21.96
CA ALA A 252 -2.00 2.13 -22.97
C ALA A 252 -1.76 0.62 -23.13
N GLU A 253 -1.73 -0.12 -22.01
CA GLU A 253 -1.60 -1.58 -22.01
C GLU A 253 -2.40 -2.18 -20.86
N PRO A 254 -3.47 -2.95 -21.13
CA PRO A 254 -4.26 -3.55 -20.07
C PRO A 254 -3.45 -4.57 -19.28
N ARG A 255 -3.85 -4.83 -18.03
CA ARG A 255 -3.29 -5.92 -17.23
C ARG A 255 -3.27 -7.22 -18.03
N LEU A 256 -2.14 -7.91 -18.01
CA LEU A 256 -2.00 -9.21 -18.66
C LEU A 256 -2.10 -10.29 -17.59
N SER A 257 -3.13 -11.14 -17.69
CA SER A 257 -3.32 -12.22 -16.73
C SER A 257 -3.61 -13.54 -17.45
N TRP A 258 -3.00 -14.61 -16.98
CA TRP A 258 -3.20 -15.97 -17.48
C TRP A 258 -3.50 -16.90 -16.33
N VAL A 259 -4.46 -17.80 -16.56
CA VAL A 259 -4.83 -18.85 -15.63
C VAL A 259 -4.60 -20.19 -16.31
N TYR A 260 -3.80 -21.04 -15.68
CA TYR A 260 -3.70 -22.47 -16.02
C TYR A 260 -4.62 -23.27 -15.10
N SER A 261 -5.57 -23.98 -15.70
CA SER A 261 -6.44 -24.92 -14.99
C SER A 261 -5.88 -26.33 -15.14
N ALA A 262 -5.46 -26.94 -14.03
CA ALA A 262 -4.91 -28.30 -14.02
C ALA A 262 -5.92 -29.33 -14.53
N GLY A 263 -7.21 -29.20 -14.14
CA GLY A 263 -8.28 -30.09 -14.58
C GLY A 263 -8.52 -30.08 -16.09
N GLN A 264 -8.37 -28.91 -16.73
CA GLN A 264 -8.55 -28.76 -18.19
C GLN A 264 -7.24 -28.85 -18.98
N ARG A 265 -6.08 -28.82 -18.29
CA ARG A 265 -4.73 -28.74 -18.87
C ARG A 265 -4.58 -27.61 -19.90
N ARG A 266 -5.23 -26.47 -19.66
CA ARG A 266 -5.27 -25.33 -20.58
C ARG A 266 -4.89 -24.04 -19.88
N VAL A 267 -4.16 -23.20 -20.60
CA VAL A 267 -3.93 -21.79 -20.25
C VAL A 267 -5.00 -20.95 -20.93
N ARG A 268 -5.59 -20.01 -20.18
CA ARG A 268 -6.51 -18.99 -20.71
C ARG A 268 -6.02 -17.63 -20.28
N ARG A 269 -6.06 -16.66 -21.19
CA ARG A 269 -5.89 -15.26 -20.84
C ARG A 269 -7.18 -14.77 -20.18
N ALA A 270 -7.07 -14.19 -18.98
CA ALA A 270 -8.20 -13.54 -18.34
C ALA A 270 -8.54 -12.25 -19.12
N PRO A 271 -9.83 -11.90 -19.23
CA PRO A 271 -10.27 -10.69 -19.93
C PRO A 271 -9.69 -9.42 -19.32
#